data_AF-Q3LWI8-F1
#
_entry.id   AF-Q3LWI8-F1
#
_cell.length_a   1.000
_cell.length_b   1.000
_cell.length_c   1.000
_cell.angle_alpha   90.00
_cell.angle_beta   90.00
_cell.angle_gamma   90.00
#
_symmetry.space_group_name_H-M   'P 1'
#
loop_
_entity.id
_entity.type
_entity.pdbx_description
1 polymer ?
#
loop_
_entity_poly.entity_id
_entity_poly.type
_entity_poly.pdbx_seq_one_letter_code
_entity_poly.pdbx_strand_id
1 'polypeptide(L)'
;MIIEKFLKILIKEATKKNLIVKGIKETIKFIIRGYGYACILAKNCNKKQYKIAIKTLCWIYKVKIFIINDKKKLGRLCKILKRKKSTKHSFKIIPCSVCLILRTKPIQLA
;
A
#
# COMPACT_ATOMS: atom_id res chain seq x y z
N MET A 1 -9.44 -14.97 8.90
CA MET A 1 -8.01 -15.13 9.25
C MET A 1 -7.09 -15.30 8.03
N ILE A 2 -7.54 -15.98 6.97
CA ILE A 2 -6.73 -16.32 5.78
C ILE A 2 -6.27 -15.09 4.98
N ILE A 3 -7.17 -14.13 4.72
CA ILE A 3 -6.89 -12.94 3.90
C ILE A 3 -5.75 -12.10 4.48
N GLU A 4 -5.76 -11.86 5.79
CA GLU A 4 -4.68 -11.08 6.43
C GLU A 4 -3.33 -11.79 6.36
N LYS A 5 -3.31 -13.13 6.49
CA LYS A 5 -2.08 -13.93 6.41
C LYS A 5 -1.53 -13.92 4.98
N PHE A 6 -2.39 -14.06 3.98
CA PHE A 6 -2.02 -13.93 2.57
C PHE A 6 -1.43 -12.54 2.27
N LEU A 7 -2.09 -11.48 2.75
CA LEU A 7 -1.61 -10.12 2.54
C LEU A 7 -0.23 -9.87 3.19
N LYS A 8 0.03 -10.46 4.36
CA LYS A 8 1.35 -10.40 5.01
C LYS A 8 2.42 -11.03 4.14
N ILE A 9 2.17 -12.22 3.58
CA ILE A 9 3.13 -12.93 2.72
C ILE A 9 3.40 -12.11 1.45
N LEU A 10 2.33 -11.65 0.80
CA LEU A 10 2.38 -10.85 -0.42
C LEU A 10 3.17 -9.54 -0.23
N ILE A 11 2.93 -8.80 0.86
CA ILE A 11 3.72 -7.60 1.18
C ILE A 11 5.19 -7.95 1.44
N LYS A 12 5.46 -9.06 2.14
CA LYS A 12 6.83 -9.47 2.48
C LYS A 12 7.64 -9.80 1.21
N GLU A 13 7.03 -10.50 0.26
CA GLU A 13 7.63 -10.79 -1.04
C GLU A 13 7.82 -9.54 -1.90
N ALA A 14 6.80 -8.68 -1.98
CA ALA A 14 6.90 -7.41 -2.71
C ALA A 14 7.98 -6.50 -2.11
N THR A 15 8.17 -6.53 -0.78
CA THR A 15 9.24 -5.78 -0.11
C THR A 15 10.61 -6.30 -0.50
N LYS A 16 10.80 -7.63 -0.59
CA LYS A 16 12.08 -8.21 -1.03
C LYS A 16 12.45 -7.77 -2.45
N LYS A 17 11.46 -7.60 -3.32
CA LYS A 17 11.65 -7.16 -4.72
C LYS A 17 11.68 -5.63 -4.90
N ASN A 18 11.56 -4.85 -3.82
CA ASN A 18 11.43 -3.39 -3.85
C ASN A 18 10.27 -2.86 -4.72
N LEU A 19 9.18 -3.63 -4.86
CA LEU A 19 8.03 -3.30 -5.71
C LEU A 19 6.89 -2.63 -4.93
N ILE A 20 7.18 -1.94 -3.83
CA ILE A 20 6.17 -1.32 -2.98
C ILE A 20 6.28 0.19 -3.04
N VAL A 21 5.17 0.81 -3.41
CA VAL A 21 4.97 2.26 -3.34
C VAL A 21 4.10 2.60 -2.15
N LYS A 22 4.45 3.65 -1.44
CA LYS A 22 3.87 4.00 -0.14
C LYS A 22 3.32 5.42 -0.22
N GLY A 23 2.05 5.60 0.11
CA GLY A 23 1.44 6.92 0.14
C GLY A 23 0.64 7.27 -1.10
N ILE A 24 -0.24 8.25 -0.93
CA ILE A 24 -1.39 8.50 -1.82
C ILE A 24 -0.93 9.04 -3.18
N LYS A 25 -0.11 10.10 -3.19
CA LYS A 25 0.33 10.77 -4.44
C LYS A 25 1.10 9.81 -5.35
N GLU A 26 2.04 9.07 -4.78
CA GLU A 26 2.86 8.13 -5.53
C GLU A 26 2.01 6.97 -6.05
N THR A 27 1.10 6.45 -5.22
CA THR A 27 0.16 5.40 -5.64
C THR A 27 -0.65 5.83 -6.86
N ILE A 28 -1.22 7.04 -6.83
CA ILE A 28 -1.97 7.59 -7.98
C ILE A 28 -1.07 7.68 -9.22
N LYS A 29 0.16 8.18 -9.07
CA LYS A 29 1.13 8.30 -10.18
C LYS A 29 1.43 6.96 -10.84
N PHE A 30 1.64 5.90 -10.06
CA PHE A 30 1.95 4.57 -10.60
C PHE A 30 0.73 3.83 -11.15
N ILE A 31 -0.47 4.10 -10.62
CA ILE A 31 -1.72 3.61 -11.20
C ILE A 31 -1.93 4.21 -12.59
N ILE A 32 -1.78 5.53 -12.72
CA ILE A 32 -1.92 6.23 -14.01
C ILE A 32 -0.90 5.72 -15.03
N ARG A 33 0.32 5.42 -14.60
CA ARG A 33 1.37 4.83 -15.45
C ARG A 33 1.14 3.37 -15.82
N GLY A 34 0.10 2.70 -15.28
CA GLY A 34 -0.21 1.30 -15.62
C GLY A 34 0.68 0.25 -14.95
N TYR A 35 1.41 0.61 -13.88
CA TYR A 35 2.26 -0.33 -13.12
C TYR A 35 1.55 -0.94 -11.91
N GLY A 36 0.29 -0.60 -11.66
CA GLY A 36 -0.45 -1.06 -10.49
C GLY A 36 -0.86 -2.53 -10.59
N TYR A 37 -0.38 -3.39 -9.69
CA TYR A 37 -0.85 -4.77 -9.56
C TYR A 37 -1.96 -4.90 -8.52
N ALA A 38 -1.69 -4.43 -7.31
CA ALA A 38 -2.62 -4.50 -6.19
C ALA A 38 -2.51 -3.26 -5.30
N CYS A 39 -3.65 -2.65 -4.99
CA CYS A 39 -3.81 -1.54 -4.08
C CYS A 39 -4.31 -2.02 -2.72
N ILE A 40 -3.64 -1.58 -1.66
CA ILE A 40 -3.99 -1.88 -0.29
C ILE A 40 -4.40 -0.58 0.38
N LEU A 41 -5.67 -0.48 0.76
CA LEU A 41 -6.28 0.71 1.34
C LEU A 41 -6.59 0.48 2.82
N ALA A 42 -6.19 1.41 3.68
CA ALA A 42 -6.61 1.41 5.08
C ALA A 42 -8.01 2.01 5.22
N LYS A 43 -8.89 1.33 5.96
CA LYS A 43 -10.25 1.80 6.30
C LYS A 43 -10.19 3.05 7.16
N ASN A 44 -9.17 3.20 8.03
CA ASN A 44 -8.96 4.36 8.88
C ASN A 44 -8.23 5.54 8.16
N CYS A 45 -8.67 5.92 6.96
CA CYS A 45 -8.23 7.16 6.31
C CYS A 45 -9.08 8.35 6.76
N ASN A 46 -8.40 9.44 7.16
CA ASN A 46 -9.04 10.62 7.76
C ASN A 46 -9.98 11.37 6.78
N LYS A 47 -9.69 11.39 5.48
CA LYS A 47 -10.51 12.07 4.47
C LYS A 47 -11.23 11.04 3.58
N LYS A 48 -12.56 11.15 3.46
CA LYS A 48 -13.40 10.26 2.63
C LYS A 48 -13.06 10.41 1.13
N GLN A 49 -12.75 11.62 0.68
CA GLN A 49 -12.40 11.94 -0.71
C GLN A 49 -11.28 11.05 -1.26
N TYR A 50 -10.22 10.77 -0.48
CA TYR A 50 -9.11 9.92 -0.93
C TYR A 50 -9.52 8.47 -1.16
N LYS A 51 -10.46 7.95 -0.37
CA LYS A 51 -10.96 6.58 -0.57
C LYS A 51 -11.74 6.48 -1.87
N ILE A 52 -12.54 7.50 -2.19
CA ILE A 52 -13.32 7.56 -3.42
C ILE A 52 -12.35 7.64 -4.60
N ALA A 53 -11.42 8.60 -4.61
CA ALA A 53 -10.45 8.75 -5.68
C ALA A 53 -9.69 7.45 -5.98
N ILE A 54 -9.16 6.77 -4.96
CA ILE A 54 -8.42 5.52 -5.14
C ILE A 54 -9.32 4.40 -5.63
N LYS A 55 -10.55 4.28 -5.11
CA LYS A 55 -11.49 3.27 -5.58
C LYS A 55 -11.83 3.48 -7.06
N THR A 56 -12.14 4.71 -7.45
CA THR A 56 -12.44 5.07 -8.85
C THR A 56 -11.25 4.78 -9.76
N LEU A 57 -10.04 5.20 -9.38
CA LEU A 57 -8.81 4.91 -10.12
C LEU A 57 -8.56 3.40 -10.25
N CYS A 58 -8.69 2.63 -9.16
CA CYS A 58 -8.52 1.18 -9.22
C CYS A 58 -9.54 0.52 -10.15
N TRP A 59 -10.76 1.05 -10.23
CA TRP A 59 -11.80 0.51 -11.11
C TRP A 59 -11.47 0.76 -12.59
N ILE A 60 -11.06 1.98 -12.94
CA ILE A 60 -10.67 2.36 -14.31
C ILE A 60 -9.49 1.52 -14.81
N TYR A 61 -8.42 1.44 -14.01
CA TYR A 61 -7.19 0.74 -14.39
C TYR A 61 -7.21 -0.77 -14.07
N LYS A 62 -8.37 -1.31 -13.66
CA LYS A 62 -8.57 -2.73 -13.28
C LYS A 62 -7.54 -3.26 -12.27
N VAL A 63 -7.15 -2.44 -11.30
CA VAL A 63 -6.19 -2.81 -10.24
C VAL A 63 -6.94 -3.49 -9.09
N LYS A 64 -6.42 -4.63 -8.59
CA LYS A 64 -7.04 -5.36 -7.47
C LYS A 64 -6.97 -4.54 -6.19
N ILE A 65 -8.09 -4.40 -5.47
CA ILE A 65 -8.15 -3.62 -4.22
C ILE A 65 -8.33 -4.52 -2.99
N PHE A 66 -7.54 -4.26 -1.95
CA PHE A 66 -7.64 -4.90 -0.64
C PHE A 66 -7.86 -3.86 0.44
N ILE A 67 -8.75 -4.13 1.39
CA ILE A 67 -9.07 -3.20 2.48
C ILE A 67 -8.57 -3.80 3.80
N ILE A 68 -7.82 -3.02 4.57
CA ILE A 68 -7.37 -3.36 5.93
C ILE A 68 -7.97 -2.37 6.93
N ASN A 69 -8.32 -2.82 8.13
CA ASN A 69 -8.91 -1.96 9.14
C ASN A 69 -7.92 -0.87 9.64
N ASP A 70 -6.68 -1.25 9.96
CA ASP A 70 -5.72 -0.37 10.64
C ASP A 70 -4.54 0.13 9.80
N LYS A 71 -4.38 1.46 9.77
CA LYS A 71 -3.24 2.17 9.15
C LYS A 71 -1.89 1.87 9.82
N LYS A 72 -1.89 1.65 11.14
CA LYS A 72 -0.66 1.29 11.89
C LYS A 72 -0.22 -0.14 11.55
N LYS A 73 -1.18 -1.07 11.42
CA LYS A 73 -0.91 -2.45 11.03
C LYS A 73 -0.30 -2.50 9.63
N LEU A 74 -0.89 -1.76 8.67
CA LEU A 74 -0.33 -1.63 7.32
C LEU A 74 1.09 -1.04 7.33
N GLY A 75 1.32 0.04 8.09
CA GLY A 75 2.65 0.66 8.22
C GLY A 75 3.72 -0.30 8.77
N ARG A 76 3.37 -1.14 9.75
CA ARG A 76 4.26 -2.19 10.28
C ARG A 76 4.59 -3.25 9.22
N LEU A 77 3.61 -3.66 8.41
CA LEU A 77 3.82 -4.65 7.35
C LEU A 77 4.73 -4.13 6.24
N CYS A 78 4.59 -2.86 5.88
CA CYS A 78 5.43 -2.20 4.88
C CYS A 78 6.78 -1.71 5.44
N LYS A 79 7.10 -2.07 6.70
CA LYS A 79 8.33 -1.72 7.43
C LYS A 79 8.63 -0.22 7.41
N ILE A 80 7.61 0.62 7.55
CA ILE A 80 7.79 2.08 7.62
C ILE A 80 8.00 2.46 9.08
N LEU A 81 9.28 2.52 9.47
CA LEU A 81 9.71 2.76 10.85
C LEU A 81 10.62 3.99 10.89
N LYS A 82 10.34 4.92 11.81
CA LYS A 82 11.26 6.01 12.14
C LYS A 82 12.04 5.64 13.38
N ARG A 83 13.37 5.64 13.30
CA ARG A 83 14.24 5.47 14.47
C ARG A 83 14.07 6.68 15.39
N LYS A 84 13.76 6.48 16.67
CA LYS A 84 13.80 7.57 17.65
C LYS A 84 15.26 7.83 18.04
N LYS A 85 15.64 9.11 18.17
CA LYS A 85 17.00 9.53 18.52
C LYS A 85 17.41 9.16 19.96
N SER A 86 16.45 8.90 20.86
CA SER A 86 16.70 8.94 22.31
C SER A 86 16.79 7.59 23.05
N THR A 87 16.48 6.46 22.43
CA THR A 87 16.56 5.14 23.11
C THR A 87 17.06 4.06 22.17
N LYS A 88 18.03 3.26 22.62
CA LYS A 88 18.48 2.03 21.94
C LYS A 88 17.22 1.15 21.74
N HIS A 89 16.76 1.05 20.50
CA HIS A 89 15.76 0.09 19.99
C HIS A 89 14.26 0.46 20.02
N SER A 90 13.88 1.73 20.24
CA SER A 90 12.47 2.12 20.02
C SER A 90 12.22 2.67 18.60
N PHE A 91 11.42 1.94 17.81
CA PHE A 91 10.99 2.36 16.48
C PHE A 91 9.57 2.93 16.53
N LYS A 92 9.38 4.17 16.05
CA LYS A 92 8.05 4.74 15.86
C LYS A 92 7.48 4.19 14.55
N ILE A 93 6.37 3.45 14.64
CA ILE A 93 5.62 3.01 13.46
C ILE A 93 4.96 4.24 12.83
N ILE A 94 5.27 4.47 11.55
CA ILE A 94 4.60 5.52 10.77
C ILE A 94 3.32 4.89 10.20
N PRO A 95 2.13 5.51 10.42
CA PRO A 95 0.90 5.00 9.85
C PRO A 95 0.93 5.12 8.33
N CYS A 96 0.52 4.07 7.63
CA CYS A 96 0.36 4.11 6.19
C CYS A 96 -1.11 4.05 5.82
N SER A 97 -1.57 5.00 5.03
CA SER A 97 -2.96 5.05 4.55
C SER A 97 -3.18 4.14 3.33
N VAL A 98 -2.20 4.07 2.45
CA VAL A 98 -2.30 3.42 1.14
C VAL A 98 -0.95 2.85 0.76
N CYS A 99 -0.93 1.61 0.28
CA CYS A 99 0.23 1.00 -0.34
C CYS A 99 -0.17 0.42 -1.69
N LEU A 100 0.69 0.57 -2.69
CA LEU A 100 0.54 -0.05 -3.99
C LEU A 100 1.68 -1.04 -4.20
N ILE A 101 1.33 -2.21 -4.74
CA ILE A 101 2.29 -3.20 -5.21
C ILE A 101 2.39 -3.04 -6.72
N LEU A 102 3.63 -2.86 -7.18
CA LEU A 102 3.96 -2.69 -8.57
C LEU A 102 4.09 -4.05 -9.27
N ARG A 103 3.74 -4.06 -10.55
CA ARG A 103 4.06 -5.14 -11.47
C ARG A 103 5.40 -4.82 -12.16
N THR A 104 6.20 -5.84 -12.44
CA THR A 104 7.47 -5.69 -13.18
C THR A 104 7.28 -5.37 -14.65
N LYS A 105 6.15 -5.75 -15.25
CA LYS A 105 5.77 -5.38 -16.61
C LYS A 105 4.54 -4.45 -16.55
N PRO A 106 4.52 -3.34 -17.33
CA PRO A 106 3.33 -2.50 -17.43
C PRO A 106 2.17 -3.34 -17.98
N ILE A 107 0.95 -2.96 -17.61
CA ILE A 107 -0.26 -3.54 -18.20
C ILE A 107 -0.19 -3.28 -19.72
N GLN A 108 -0.03 -4.35 -20.50
CA GLN A 108 -0.29 -4.30 -21.93
C GLN A 108 -1.80 -4.12 -22.06
N LEU A 109 -2.22 -2.88 -22.30
CA LEU A 109 -3.52 -2.62 -22.87
C LEU A 109 -3.43 -3.11 -24.32
N ALA A 110 -3.97 -4.31 -24.54
CA ALA A 110 -4.35 -4.76 -25.88
C ALA A 110 -5.58 -3.96 -26.33
#